data_AF-A0A257LRL0-F1
#
_entry.id   AF-A0A257LRL0-F1
#
_cell.length_a   1.000
_cell.length_b   1.000
_cell.length_c   1.000
_cell.angle_alpha   90.00
_cell.angle_beta   90.00
_cell.angle_gamma   90.00
#
_symmetry.space_group_name_H-M   'P 1'
#
loop_
_entity.id
_entity.type
_entity.pdbx_description
1 polymer ?
#
loop_
_entity_poly.entity_id
_entity_poly.type
_entity_poly.pdbx_seq_one_letter_code
_entity_poly.pdbx_strand_id
1 'polypeptide(L)'
;MIFRARPHSQSCAGRHTGFRDGAMLHPHPSLLRPFFTLATVAVALTSTHLSAQNRRPNTVAERYELLCANCHGKNLEGGQAPTMLDDVWTNGGDDESLAKSIRGGFPDKGMPAWGAAIPDKEIRAMVIYIR
;
A
#
# COMPACT_ATOMS: atom_id res chain seq x y z
N MET A 1 -11.56 4.58 34.80
CA MET A 1 -12.29 5.13 33.64
C MET A 1 -11.68 4.55 32.36
N ILE A 2 -12.01 3.32 31.95
CA ILE A 2 -13.01 3.00 30.90
C ILE A 2 -13.21 4.11 29.86
N PHE A 3 -12.50 4.03 28.73
CA PHE A 3 -13.04 4.42 27.42
C PHE A 3 -12.66 3.36 26.38
N ARG A 4 -13.69 2.80 25.79
CA ARG A 4 -13.73 1.62 24.94
C ARG A 4 -13.62 2.11 23.49
N ALA A 5 -12.59 1.68 22.77
CA ALA A 5 -12.44 1.99 21.34
C ALA A 5 -13.54 1.29 20.52
N ARG A 6 -14.14 2.02 19.57
CA ARG A 6 -15.19 1.54 18.66
C ARG A 6 -14.57 0.69 17.54
N PRO A 7 -15.14 -0.46 17.18
CA PRO A 7 -14.79 -1.17 15.95
C PRO A 7 -15.63 -0.65 14.77
N HIS A 8 -14.97 -0.25 13.67
CA HIS A 8 -15.64 0.05 12.41
C HIS A 8 -16.08 -1.25 11.73
N SER A 9 -17.38 -1.52 11.85
CA SER A 9 -18.17 -2.43 11.02
C SER A 9 -18.32 -1.88 9.61
N GLN A 10 -17.91 -2.62 8.58
CA GLN A 10 -18.58 -2.59 7.28
C GLN A 10 -18.62 -3.99 6.68
N SER A 11 -19.73 -4.65 7.00
CA SER A 11 -20.27 -5.82 6.32
C SER A 11 -21.13 -5.32 5.15
N CYS A 12 -20.81 -5.72 3.93
CA CYS A 12 -21.77 -5.70 2.83
C CYS A 12 -21.90 -7.13 2.29
N ALA A 13 -22.88 -7.83 2.84
CA ALA A 13 -23.38 -9.10 2.34
C ALA A 13 -24.18 -8.87 1.04
N GLY A 14 -23.85 -9.62 -0.01
CA GLY A 14 -24.65 -9.77 -1.22
C GLY A 14 -25.05 -11.24 -1.38
N ARG A 15 -26.29 -11.54 -1.02
CA ARG A 15 -26.98 -12.83 -1.05
C ARG A 15 -27.64 -13.03 -2.40
N HIS A 16 -27.38 -14.13 -3.12
CA HIS A 16 -28.32 -14.62 -4.15
C HIS A 16 -28.35 -16.16 -4.23
N THR A 17 -29.55 -16.68 -3.91
CA THR A 17 -30.28 -17.83 -4.51
C THR A 17 -29.52 -19.15 -4.69
N GLY A 18 -29.83 -20.25 -4.01
CA GLY A 18 -31.16 -20.87 -3.95
C GLY A 18 -31.45 -21.70 -5.20
N PHE A 19 -30.94 -22.94 -5.26
CA PHE A 19 -31.38 -23.97 -6.21
C PHE A 19 -31.76 -25.23 -5.43
N ARG A 20 -33.06 -25.37 -5.16
CA ARG A 20 -33.71 -26.65 -4.86
C ARG A 20 -34.36 -27.07 -6.16
N ASP A 21 -34.12 -28.32 -6.57
CA ASP A 21 -34.90 -29.23 -7.43
C ASP A 21 -33.92 -30.39 -7.73
N GLY A 22 -34.15 -31.67 -7.44
CA GLY A 22 -35.37 -32.46 -7.59
C GLY A 22 -35.04 -33.64 -8.52
N ALA A 23 -35.36 -34.86 -8.07
CA ALA A 23 -35.44 -36.12 -8.83
C ALA A 23 -34.14 -36.87 -9.20
N MET A 24 -33.92 -37.95 -8.44
CA MET A 24 -33.26 -39.17 -8.90
C MET A 24 -34.02 -39.77 -10.10
N LEU A 25 -33.32 -40.06 -11.19
CA LEU A 25 -33.61 -41.20 -12.06
C LEU A 25 -32.31 -41.60 -12.76
N HIS A 26 -31.71 -42.72 -12.36
CA HIS A 26 -30.53 -43.30 -12.99
C HIS A 26 -30.94 -44.34 -14.05
N PRO A 27 -30.62 -44.14 -15.34
CA PRO A 27 -30.61 -45.20 -16.32
C PRO A 27 -29.18 -45.70 -16.61
N HIS A 28 -29.03 -47.01 -16.38
CA HIS A 28 -28.15 -48.05 -16.95
C HIS A 28 -26.65 -47.85 -17.19
N PRO A 29 -25.84 -48.88 -16.85
CA PRO A 29 -24.40 -48.89 -17.04
C PRO A 29 -24.02 -49.35 -18.44
N SER A 30 -22.76 -49.08 -18.75
CA SER A 30 -21.92 -49.79 -19.71
C SER A 30 -21.85 -49.20 -21.12
N LEU A 31 -20.62 -48.77 -21.39
CA LEU A 31 -19.95 -48.63 -22.68
C LEU A 31 -19.95 -47.23 -23.29
N LEU A 32 -18.72 -46.80 -23.62
CA LEU A 32 -18.29 -45.56 -24.25
C LEU A 32 -18.28 -44.30 -23.36
N ARG A 33 -17.09 -43.98 -22.83
CA ARG A 33 -16.34 -42.76 -23.23
C ARG A 33 -15.01 -42.63 -22.46
N PRO A 34 -13.86 -42.99 -23.05
CA PRO A 34 -12.56 -42.62 -22.52
C PRO A 34 -12.18 -41.21 -23.00
N PHE A 35 -12.90 -40.17 -22.57
CA PHE A 35 -12.56 -38.77 -22.88
C PHE A 35 -12.81 -37.79 -21.73
N PHE A 36 -13.01 -38.29 -20.50
CA PHE A 36 -13.41 -37.47 -19.35
C PHE A 36 -12.37 -37.47 -18.21
N THR A 37 -11.07 -37.40 -18.53
CA THR A 37 -10.00 -37.33 -17.50
C THR A 37 -9.00 -36.18 -17.67
N LEU A 38 -9.21 -35.23 -18.60
CA LEU A 38 -8.20 -34.20 -18.90
C LEU A 38 -8.59 -32.74 -18.61
N ALA A 39 -9.74 -32.47 -18.00
CA ALA A 39 -10.23 -31.08 -17.82
C ALA A 39 -10.17 -30.51 -16.38
N THR A 40 -9.74 -31.27 -15.36
CA THR A 40 -9.78 -30.79 -13.96
C THR A 40 -8.43 -30.39 -13.35
N VAL A 41 -7.30 -30.58 -14.04
CA VAL A 41 -5.95 -30.25 -13.49
C VAL A 41 -5.50 -28.81 -13.79
N ALA A 42 -6.13 -28.10 -14.73
CA ALA A 42 -5.63 -26.80 -15.19
C ALA A 42 -5.92 -25.60 -14.27
N VAL A 43 -6.87 -25.68 -13.32
CA VAL A 43 -7.28 -24.54 -12.48
C VAL A 43 -6.41 -24.38 -11.22
N ALA A 44 -5.68 -25.42 -10.81
CA ALA A 44 -4.84 -25.38 -9.60
C ALA A 44 -3.46 -24.75 -9.80
N LEU A 45 -2.99 -24.57 -11.05
CA LEU A 45 -1.65 -24.07 -11.35
C LEU A 45 -1.60 -22.55 -11.60
N THR A 46 -2.73 -21.86 -11.67
CA THR A 46 -2.77 -20.40 -11.93
C THR A 46 -2.85 -19.53 -10.66
N SER A 47 -2.98 -20.13 -9.48
CA SER A 47 -3.36 -19.42 -8.24
C SER A 47 -2.20 -18.96 -7.36
N THR A 48 -0.94 -19.09 -7.80
CA THR A 48 0.24 -18.61 -7.04
C THR A 48 0.72 -17.23 -7.43
N HIS A 49 0.09 -16.56 -8.41
CA HIS A 49 0.36 -15.14 -8.67
C HIS A 49 -0.41 -14.26 -7.68
N LEU A 50 -0.12 -14.43 -6.38
CA LEU A 50 -0.32 -13.37 -5.42
C LEU A 50 0.69 -12.28 -5.77
N SER A 51 0.29 -11.37 -6.66
CA SER A 51 0.97 -10.09 -6.82
C SER A 51 1.06 -9.49 -5.42
N ALA A 52 2.26 -9.44 -4.85
CA ALA A 52 2.64 -8.41 -3.93
C ALA A 52 2.44 -7.08 -4.68
N GLN A 53 1.21 -6.58 -4.67
CA GLN A 53 0.89 -5.25 -5.16
C GLN A 53 1.74 -4.33 -4.29
N ASN A 54 2.81 -3.79 -4.89
CA ASN A 54 3.63 -2.73 -4.34
C ASN A 54 2.69 -1.57 -4.00
N ARG A 55 2.12 -1.59 -2.80
CA ARG A 55 1.23 -0.56 -2.31
C ARG A 55 2.12 0.66 -2.09
N ARG A 56 2.30 1.45 -3.15
CA ARG A 56 2.83 2.81 -3.01
C ARG A 56 2.02 3.44 -1.87
N PRO A 57 2.67 3.99 -0.83
CA PRO A 57 1.95 4.70 0.22
C PRO A 57 1.01 5.69 -0.45
N ASN A 58 -0.28 5.49 -0.20
CA ASN A 58 -1.35 6.15 -0.93
C ASN A 58 -1.63 7.54 -0.33
N THR A 59 -1.11 7.80 0.87
CA THR A 59 -1.11 9.11 1.50
C THR A 59 0.31 9.68 1.64
N VAL A 60 0.41 11.00 1.78
CA VAL A 60 1.69 11.67 2.03
C VAL A 60 2.25 11.29 3.40
N ALA A 61 1.39 11.18 4.42
CA ALA A 61 1.77 10.78 5.77
C ALA A 61 2.41 9.39 5.83
N GLU A 62 1.81 8.38 5.18
CA GLU A 62 2.39 7.04 5.09
C GLU A 62 3.75 7.07 4.39
N ARG A 63 3.89 7.90 3.35
CA ARG A 63 5.16 8.02 2.61
C ARG A 63 6.24 8.69 3.45
N TYR A 64 5.88 9.74 4.19
CA TYR A 64 6.77 10.37 5.15
C TYR A 64 7.24 9.35 6.20
N GLU A 65 6.31 8.57 6.76
CA GLU A 65 6.65 7.54 7.75
C GLU A 65 7.62 6.49 7.21
N LEU A 66 7.43 6.05 5.96
CA LEU A 66 8.28 5.04 5.33
C LEU A 66 9.67 5.54 4.90
N LEU A 67 9.79 6.81 4.49
CA LEU A 67 11.01 7.31 3.84
C LEU A 67 11.80 8.32 4.68
N CYS A 68 11.13 9.07 5.55
CA CYS A 68 11.69 10.25 6.20
C CYS A 68 11.72 10.12 7.73
N ALA A 69 10.68 9.54 8.32
CA ALA A 69 10.49 9.53 9.77
C ALA A 69 11.58 8.79 10.54
N ASN A 70 12.30 7.85 9.92
CA ASN A 70 13.41 7.17 10.57
C ASN A 70 14.55 8.13 10.97
N CYS A 71 14.71 9.24 10.25
CA CYS A 71 15.75 10.23 10.55
C CYS A 71 15.18 11.51 11.16
N HIS A 72 14.01 11.95 10.66
CA HIS A 72 13.38 13.21 11.07
C HIS A 72 12.27 13.07 12.11
N GLY A 73 12.05 11.86 12.64
CA GLY A 73 10.99 11.59 13.62
C GLY A 73 9.61 11.47 12.98
N LYS A 74 8.69 10.76 13.63
CA LYS A 74 7.33 10.54 13.08
C LYS A 74 6.48 11.82 13.08
N ASN A 75 6.77 12.73 13.99
CA ASN A 75 6.10 14.01 14.21
C ASN A 75 6.99 15.20 13.82
N LEU A 76 7.98 14.99 12.94
CA LEU A 76 8.94 16.01 12.49
C LEU A 76 9.90 16.52 13.59
N GLU A 77 9.92 15.86 14.74
CA GLU A 77 10.66 16.29 15.94
C GLU A 77 12.18 16.12 15.81
N GLY A 78 12.66 15.51 14.73
CA GLY A 78 14.06 15.22 14.49
C GLY A 78 14.53 13.94 15.18
N GLY A 79 15.85 13.77 15.22
CA GLY A 79 16.52 12.61 15.77
C GLY A 79 17.92 12.50 15.19
N GLN A 80 18.08 11.60 14.22
CA GLN A 80 19.33 11.47 13.46
C GLN A 80 19.54 12.64 12.48
N ALA A 81 18.46 13.27 12.06
CA ALA A 81 18.45 14.48 11.27
C ALA A 81 17.75 15.62 12.04
N PRO A 82 17.94 16.89 11.62
CA PRO A 82 17.33 18.03 12.30
C PRO A 82 15.81 17.94 12.39
N THR A 83 15.26 18.58 13.42
CA THR A 83 13.83 18.86 13.54
C THR A 83 13.35 19.73 12.36
N MET A 84 12.09 19.57 11.98
CA MET A 84 11.42 20.44 11.00
C MET A 84 10.26 21.24 11.64
N LEU A 85 10.14 21.21 12.96
CA LEU A 85 9.11 21.95 13.71
C LEU A 85 9.52 23.38 14.07
N ASP A 86 10.79 23.74 13.89
CA ASP A 86 11.29 25.07 14.17
C ASP A 86 11.52 25.88 12.89
N ASP A 87 11.78 27.18 13.05
CA ASP A 87 12.06 28.09 11.94
C ASP A 87 13.55 28.10 11.56
N VAL A 88 14.36 27.13 12.00
CA VAL A 88 15.81 27.13 11.83
C VAL A 88 16.24 26.23 10.67
N TRP A 89 16.29 26.81 9.47
CA TRP A 89 16.63 26.09 8.24
C TRP A 89 18.07 26.31 7.78
N THR A 90 18.84 25.23 7.66
CA THR A 90 20.26 25.31 7.23
C THR A 90 20.46 25.34 5.71
N ASN A 91 19.47 24.88 4.93
CA ASN A 91 19.55 24.80 3.46
C ASN A 91 18.38 25.55 2.77
N GLY A 92 17.79 26.53 3.46
CA GLY A 92 16.59 27.27 3.04
C GLY A 92 15.29 26.62 3.52
N GLY A 93 14.34 27.44 3.99
CA GLY A 93 13.05 27.00 4.55
C GLY A 93 11.82 27.32 3.68
N ASP A 94 12.02 28.00 2.56
CA ASP A 94 10.96 28.21 1.58
C ASP A 94 10.61 26.91 0.83
N ASP A 95 9.42 26.86 0.22
CA ASP A 95 8.89 25.63 -0.38
C ASP A 95 9.76 25.10 -1.53
N GLU A 96 10.42 26.00 -2.26
CA GLU A 96 11.30 25.63 -3.36
C GLU A 96 12.60 25.01 -2.84
N SER A 97 13.21 25.61 -1.82
CA SER A 97 14.39 25.08 -1.12
C SER A 97 14.12 23.71 -0.49
N LEU A 98 12.95 23.52 0.14
CA LEU A 98 12.54 22.21 0.68
C LEU A 98 12.36 21.18 -0.43
N ALA A 99 11.67 21.53 -1.52
CA ALA A 99 11.49 20.63 -2.65
C ALA A 99 12.83 20.28 -3.31
N LYS A 100 13.75 21.23 -3.42
CA LYS A 100 15.12 21.02 -3.93
C LYS A 100 15.92 20.09 -3.02
N SER A 101 15.81 20.28 -1.70
CA SER A 101 16.45 19.43 -0.70
C SER A 101 15.93 17.98 -0.81
N ILE A 102 14.61 17.78 -0.90
CA ILE A 102 14.03 16.44 -1.06
C ILE A 102 14.48 15.80 -2.39
N ARG A 103 14.48 16.55 -3.50
CA ARG A 103 14.91 16.04 -4.82
C ARG A 103 16.37 15.60 -4.81
N GLY A 104 17.25 16.49 -4.36
CA GLY A 104 18.71 16.34 -4.46
C GLY A 104 19.34 15.55 -3.33
N GLY A 105 18.67 15.45 -2.17
CA GLY A 105 19.26 14.87 -0.98
C GLY A 105 20.45 15.66 -0.45
N PHE A 106 21.06 15.13 0.60
CA PHE A 106 22.38 15.47 1.08
C PHE A 106 23.15 14.16 1.33
N PRO A 107 23.68 13.50 0.28
CA PRO A 107 24.30 12.18 0.40
C PRO A 107 25.45 12.13 1.40
N ASP A 108 26.27 13.18 1.45
CA ASP A 108 27.38 13.31 2.40
C ASP A 108 26.92 13.41 3.87
N LYS A 109 25.64 13.76 4.08
CA LYS A 109 24.97 13.83 5.39
C LYS A 109 24.00 12.67 5.62
N GLY A 110 23.97 11.68 4.73
CA GLY A 110 23.11 10.50 4.84
C GLY A 110 21.66 10.68 4.37
N MET A 111 21.28 11.85 3.83
CA MET A 111 19.96 12.05 3.23
C MET A 111 20.03 11.69 1.73
N PRO A 112 19.38 10.61 1.26
CA PRO A 112 19.45 10.22 -0.15
C PRO A 112 18.68 11.19 -1.05
N ALA A 113 19.03 11.21 -2.33
CA ALA A 113 18.31 11.96 -3.35
C ALA A 113 17.02 11.22 -3.74
N TRP A 114 15.87 11.88 -3.58
CA TRP A 114 14.58 11.24 -3.86
C TRP A 114 14.00 11.55 -5.24
N GLY A 115 14.62 12.44 -6.03
CA GLY A 115 14.07 12.89 -7.31
C GLY A 115 13.80 11.78 -8.33
N ALA A 116 14.55 10.67 -8.27
CA ALA A 116 14.32 9.50 -9.14
C ALA A 116 13.22 8.56 -8.61
N ALA A 117 12.98 8.54 -7.30
CA ALA A 117 12.06 7.62 -6.64
C ALA A 117 10.66 8.22 -6.43
N ILE A 118 10.60 9.54 -6.22
CA ILE A 118 9.38 10.28 -5.89
C ILE A 118 9.11 11.29 -7.02
N PRO A 119 7.94 11.22 -7.70
CA PRO A 119 7.59 12.19 -8.74
C PRO A 119 7.38 13.58 -8.12
N ASP A 120 7.67 14.64 -8.89
CA ASP A 120 7.60 16.03 -8.42
C ASP A 120 6.29 16.43 -7.73
N LYS A 121 5.15 15.89 -8.19
CA LYS A 121 3.85 16.15 -7.57
C LYS A 121 3.79 15.66 -6.11
N GLU A 122 4.42 14.52 -5.83
CA GLU A 122 4.47 13.92 -4.49
C GLU A 122 5.53 14.62 -3.63
N ILE A 123 6.61 15.13 -4.22
CA ILE A 123 7.57 15.98 -3.51
C ILE A 123 6.89 17.27 -3.04
N ARG A 124 6.12 17.93 -3.91
CA ARG A 124 5.32 19.11 -3.49
C ARG A 124 4.34 18.77 -2.39
N ALA A 125 3.66 17.62 -2.49
CA ALA A 125 2.76 17.16 -1.45
C ALA A 125 3.50 16.90 -0.12
N MET A 126 4.74 16.39 -0.17
CA MET A 126 5.61 16.23 1.00
C MET A 126 5.97 17.57 1.64
N VAL A 127 6.31 18.57 0.83
CA VAL A 127 6.60 19.93 1.34
C VAL A 127 5.38 20.51 2.07
N ILE A 128 4.18 20.36 1.50
CA ILE A 128 2.93 20.77 2.15
C ILE A 128 2.70 20.04 3.48
N TYR A 129 3.10 18.77 3.57
CA TYR A 129 2.94 17.97 4.78
C TYR A 129 3.92 18.35 5.90
N ILE A 130 5.09 18.90 5.57
CA ILE A 130 6.11 19.32 6.54
C ILE A 130 5.75 20.67 7.19
N ARG A 131 4.90 21.48 6.53
CA ARG A 131 4.41 22.77 6.98
C ARG A 131 3.26 22.62 7.99
#